data_AF-A0A914JSK5-F1
#
_entry.id   AF-A0A914JSK5-F1
#
_cell.length_a   1.000
_cell.length_b   1.000
_cell.length_c   1.000
_cell.angle_alpha   90.00
_cell.angle_beta   90.00
_cell.angle_gamma   90.00
#
_symmetry.space_group_name_H-M   'P 1'
#
loop_
_entity.id
_entity.type
_entity.pdbx_description
1 polymer ?
#
loop_
_entity_poly.entity_id
_entity_poly.type
_entity_poly.pdbx_seq_one_letter_code
_entity_poly.pdbx_strand_id
1 'polypeptide(L)'
;MDQSLPNCIVSVASIQGARETYEDRIDVRARVNGHSPFLFCGIYDGHGGSEAADMAQSSMLYTLEKSENFLSSNHEKFMESIKDGFVTLDKKMRQHCSSWKAKGDYVLPSAGTTASTVIVSNGHAYIAHVGDSPVYLIKLVGKNDYEVVLASVLHTPDHIPDHSMIQSNGGEIYTFDSTLVVKCKYSDNRKGRFLRMTRALGDFWLKHPEMSNKVISAEPDVSCFNIAKEKI
;
A
#
# COMPACT_ATOMS: atom_id res chain seq x y z
N MET A 1 -15.83 28.51 -7.09
CA MET A 1 -15.61 27.43 -6.10
C MET A 1 -14.24 27.67 -5.52
N ASP A 2 -14.14 27.75 -4.20
CA ASP A 2 -12.88 27.95 -3.49
C ASP A 2 -11.95 26.77 -3.81
N GLN A 3 -10.83 27.05 -4.46
CA GLN A 3 -9.81 26.08 -4.86
C GLN A 3 -8.77 25.89 -3.75
N SER A 4 -8.98 26.41 -2.54
CA SER A 4 -8.07 26.18 -1.44
C SER A 4 -8.12 24.72 -0.95
N LEU A 5 -6.97 24.19 -0.54
CA LEU A 5 -6.95 22.99 0.28
C LEU A 5 -7.79 23.28 1.53
N PRO A 6 -8.67 22.37 1.97
CA PRO A 6 -9.29 22.52 3.28
C PRO A 6 -8.19 22.73 4.34
N ASN A 7 -8.52 23.42 5.44
CA ASN A 7 -7.63 23.59 6.59
C ASN A 7 -7.31 22.22 7.23
N CYS A 8 -6.51 21.40 6.55
CA CYS A 8 -6.10 20.09 6.98
C CYS A 8 -4.96 20.26 7.98
N ILE A 9 -5.20 19.82 9.21
CA ILE A 9 -4.15 19.69 10.21
C ILE A 9 -3.67 18.24 10.15
N VAL A 10 -2.37 18.05 9.94
CA VAL A 10 -1.75 16.71 9.90
C VAL A 10 -0.90 16.53 11.14
N SER A 11 -1.09 15.40 11.82
CA SER A 11 -0.26 14.95 12.92
C SER A 11 0.32 13.58 12.59
N VAL A 12 1.59 13.37 12.92
CA VAL A 12 2.33 12.14 12.62
C VAL A 12 3.19 11.79 13.83
N ALA A 13 3.20 10.50 14.17
CA ALA A 13 4.16 9.92 15.10
C ALA A 13 4.55 8.53 14.61
N SER A 14 5.79 8.14 14.86
CA SER A 14 6.26 6.77 14.64
C SER A 14 7.39 6.44 15.60
N ILE A 15 7.40 5.20 16.07
CA ILE A 15 8.34 4.70 17.07
C ILE A 15 8.75 3.28 16.68
N GLN A 16 10.02 2.94 16.85
CA GLN A 16 10.52 1.58 16.57
C GLN A 16 9.95 0.52 17.54
N GLY A 17 9.67 0.91 18.78
CA GLY A 17 9.22 -0.01 19.82
C GLY A 17 10.24 -1.10 20.13
N ALA A 18 9.77 -2.33 20.33
CA ALA A 18 10.60 -3.48 20.73
C ALA A 18 11.27 -4.23 19.56
N ARG A 19 11.09 -3.78 18.31
CA ARG A 19 11.70 -4.41 17.13
C ARG A 19 13.19 -4.08 17.08
N GLU A 20 14.00 -4.99 16.55
CA GLU A 20 15.44 -4.77 16.36
C GLU A 20 15.74 -3.70 15.30
N THR A 21 14.89 -3.61 14.27
CA THR A 21 15.03 -2.69 13.16
C THR A 21 13.77 -1.84 12.98
N TYR A 22 13.95 -0.61 12.51
CA TYR A 22 12.87 0.32 12.19
C TYR A 22 12.61 0.35 10.68
N GLU A 23 11.61 -0.43 10.25
CA GLU A 23 11.29 -0.66 8.83
C GLU A 23 10.09 0.19 8.35
N ASP A 24 9.34 0.84 9.25
CA ASP A 24 8.24 1.74 8.92
C ASP A 24 8.70 3.05 8.26
N ARG A 25 7.92 3.56 7.31
CA ARG A 25 8.08 4.90 6.72
C ARG A 25 6.76 5.64 6.66
N ILE A 26 6.86 6.96 6.80
CA ILE A 26 5.73 7.89 6.69
C ILE A 26 6.09 8.98 5.69
N ASP A 27 5.15 9.35 4.82
CA ASP A 27 5.28 10.46 3.88
C ASP A 27 4.08 11.40 4.01
N VAL A 28 4.33 12.69 4.20
CA VAL A 28 3.28 13.72 4.24
C VAL A 28 3.74 14.90 3.40
N ARG A 29 2.98 15.22 2.35
CA ARG A 29 3.33 16.29 1.41
C ARG A 29 2.09 17.10 1.05
N ALA A 30 2.13 18.40 1.31
CA ALA A 30 1.21 19.35 0.71
C ALA A 30 1.83 19.92 -0.57
N ARG A 31 1.10 19.90 -1.69
CA ARG A 31 1.57 20.35 -3.00
C ARG A 31 0.48 21.06 -3.77
N VAL A 32 0.87 21.70 -4.86
CA VAL A 32 -0.04 22.30 -5.83
C VAL A 32 0.27 21.73 -7.21
N ASN A 33 -0.74 21.15 -7.87
CA ASN A 33 -0.66 20.72 -9.26
C ASN A 33 -1.47 21.69 -10.14
N GLY A 34 -0.77 22.55 -10.89
CA GLY A 34 -1.41 23.67 -11.60
C GLY A 34 -2.10 24.63 -10.63
N HIS A 35 -3.43 24.63 -10.61
CA HIS A 35 -4.25 25.41 -9.68
C HIS A 35 -4.95 24.56 -8.60
N SER A 36 -4.69 23.25 -8.56
CA SER A 36 -5.32 22.33 -7.62
C SER A 36 -4.34 21.97 -6.49
N PRO A 37 -4.52 22.53 -5.28
CA PRO A 37 -3.74 22.11 -4.14
C PRO A 37 -4.23 20.74 -3.64
N PHE A 38 -3.31 19.94 -3.11
CA PHE A 38 -3.63 18.62 -2.57
C PHE A 38 -2.68 18.24 -1.42
N LEU A 39 -3.17 17.38 -0.54
CA LEU A 39 -2.41 16.74 0.52
C LEU A 39 -2.25 15.26 0.17
N PHE A 40 -1.02 14.77 0.21
CA PHE A 40 -0.69 13.36 0.12
C PHE A 40 -0.17 12.88 1.47
N CYS A 41 -0.71 11.77 1.95
CA CYS A 41 -0.21 11.03 3.10
C CYS A 41 0.07 9.58 2.68
N GLY A 42 1.14 8.98 3.16
CA GLY A 42 1.49 7.59 2.91
C GLY A 42 2.08 6.94 4.16
N ILE A 43 1.63 5.74 4.48
CA ILE A 43 2.18 4.86 5.52
C ILE A 43 2.66 3.58 4.85
N TYR A 44 3.87 3.16 5.19
CA TYR A 44 4.54 2.00 4.63
C TYR A 44 5.13 1.17 5.78
N ASP A 45 4.51 0.03 6.10
CA ASP A 45 5.03 -0.93 7.08
C ASP A 45 5.95 -1.91 6.32
N GLY A 46 7.26 -1.71 6.48
CA GLY A 46 8.28 -2.50 5.82
C GLY A 46 8.54 -3.82 6.53
N HIS A 47 8.82 -4.87 5.76
CA HIS A 47 9.20 -6.17 6.30
C HIS A 47 10.31 -6.82 5.49
N GLY A 48 11.17 -7.58 6.19
CA GLY A 48 12.22 -8.33 5.52
C GLY A 48 13.35 -7.46 4.97
N GLY A 49 13.40 -6.20 5.38
CA GLY A 49 14.29 -5.12 4.91
C GLY A 49 13.49 -3.82 4.75
N SER A 50 14.11 -2.66 5.02
CA SER A 50 13.43 -1.37 4.86
C SER A 50 13.42 -0.86 3.42
N GLU A 51 14.16 -1.49 2.50
CA GLU A 51 14.44 -0.96 1.17
C GLU A 51 13.16 -0.71 0.34
N ALA A 52 12.15 -1.59 0.49
CA ALA A 52 10.87 -1.41 -0.19
C ALA A 52 10.08 -0.22 0.38
N ALA A 53 10.02 -0.06 1.71
CA ALA A 53 9.39 1.08 2.37
C ALA A 53 10.11 2.40 2.07
N ASP A 54 11.46 2.39 2.07
CA ASP A 54 12.31 3.52 1.68
C ASP A 54 12.02 3.99 0.24
N MET A 55 11.93 3.04 -0.70
CA MET A 55 11.61 3.36 -2.09
C MET A 55 10.15 3.83 -2.26
N ALA A 56 9.21 3.26 -1.50
CA ALA A 56 7.82 3.69 -1.50
C ALA A 56 7.68 5.14 -1.01
N GLN A 57 8.25 5.47 0.15
CA GLN A 57 8.24 6.81 0.73
C GLN A 57 8.86 7.85 -0.22
N SER A 58 10.00 7.53 -0.84
CA SER A 58 10.68 8.49 -1.71
C SER A 58 10.00 8.68 -3.07
N SER A 59 9.35 7.64 -3.63
CA SER A 59 8.98 7.58 -5.04
C SER A 59 7.48 7.43 -5.34
N MET A 60 6.63 7.13 -4.35
CA MET A 60 5.20 6.88 -4.57
C MET A 60 4.49 8.10 -5.16
N LEU A 61 4.51 9.24 -4.46
CA LEU A 61 3.83 10.45 -4.94
C LEU A 61 4.34 10.88 -6.32
N TYR A 62 5.66 10.89 -6.52
CA TYR A 62 6.25 11.25 -7.81
C TYR A 62 5.86 10.28 -8.94
N THR A 63 5.60 9.01 -8.62
CA THR A 63 5.11 8.04 -9.61
C THR A 63 3.65 8.31 -9.96
N LEU A 64 2.81 8.65 -8.98
CA LEU A 64 1.40 9.01 -9.19
C LEU A 64 1.27 10.30 -10.01
N GLU A 65 2.08 11.32 -9.71
CA GLU A 65 2.11 12.63 -10.39
C GLU A 65 2.45 12.53 -11.89
N LYS A 66 3.01 11.41 -12.36
CA LYS A 66 3.34 11.21 -13.79
C LYS A 66 2.15 10.85 -14.65
N SER A 67 1.02 10.45 -14.06
CA SER A 67 -0.17 10.15 -14.84
C SER A 67 -0.82 11.42 -15.37
N GLU A 68 -1.23 11.41 -16.63
CA GLU A 68 -2.06 12.48 -17.22
C GLU A 68 -3.43 12.61 -16.54
N ASN A 69 -3.89 11.56 -15.83
CA ASN A 69 -5.14 11.56 -15.08
C ASN A 69 -4.95 11.91 -13.59
N PHE A 70 -3.73 12.29 -13.16
CA PHE A 70 -3.48 12.67 -11.77
C PHE A 70 -4.32 13.89 -11.39
N LEU A 71 -5.13 13.77 -10.34
CA LEU A 71 -6.13 14.76 -9.91
C LEU A 71 -7.18 15.12 -10.97
N SER A 72 -7.46 14.19 -11.90
CA SER A 72 -8.55 14.36 -12.86
C SER A 72 -9.89 14.58 -12.15
N SER A 73 -10.73 15.46 -12.71
CA SER A 73 -12.11 15.63 -12.24
C SER A 73 -12.98 14.40 -12.50
N ASN A 74 -12.55 13.50 -13.40
CA ASN A 74 -13.13 12.17 -13.52
C ASN A 74 -12.52 11.25 -12.46
N HIS A 75 -13.28 11.02 -11.39
CA HIS A 75 -12.84 10.20 -10.26
C HIS A 75 -12.43 8.77 -10.66
N GLU A 76 -13.13 8.15 -11.61
CA GLU A 76 -12.82 6.78 -12.06
C GLU A 76 -11.44 6.74 -12.73
N LYS A 77 -11.18 7.67 -13.66
CA LYS A 77 -9.86 7.78 -14.31
C LYS A 77 -8.74 8.08 -13.33
N PHE A 78 -9.01 8.92 -12.33
CA PHE A 78 -8.01 9.22 -11.32
C PHE A 78 -7.74 7.99 -10.44
N MET A 79 -8.77 7.27 -10.00
CA MET A 79 -8.59 6.03 -9.23
C MET A 79 -7.84 4.94 -10.03
N GLU A 80 -8.14 4.79 -11.32
CA GLU A 80 -7.39 3.90 -12.21
C GLU A 80 -5.92 4.31 -12.29
N SER A 81 -5.63 5.60 -12.43
CA SER A 81 -4.25 6.09 -12.43
C SER A 81 -3.50 5.84 -11.12
N ILE A 82 -4.21 5.81 -9.98
CA ILE A 82 -3.62 5.47 -8.69
C ILE A 82 -3.22 3.99 -8.68
N LYS A 83 -4.08 3.09 -9.18
CA LYS A 83 -3.75 1.66 -9.33
C LYS A 83 -2.52 1.47 -10.21
N ASP A 84 -2.50 2.13 -11.37
CA ASP A 84 -1.36 2.10 -12.29
C ASP A 84 -0.06 2.61 -11.63
N GLY A 85 -0.17 3.64 -10.79
CA GLY A 85 0.96 4.18 -10.05
C GLY A 85 1.60 3.17 -9.10
N PHE A 86 0.79 2.44 -8.33
CA PHE A 86 1.27 1.37 -7.44
C PHE A 86 1.95 0.24 -8.23
N VAL A 87 1.29 -0.25 -9.30
CA VAL A 87 1.85 -1.31 -10.16
C VAL A 87 3.14 -0.84 -10.85
N THR A 88 3.21 0.42 -11.27
CA THR A 88 4.39 1.03 -11.88
C THR A 88 5.53 1.15 -10.87
N LEU A 89 5.25 1.54 -9.64
CA LEU A 89 6.25 1.61 -8.58
C LEU A 89 6.80 0.21 -8.24
N ASP A 90 5.94 -0.82 -8.12
CA ASP A 90 6.36 -2.21 -7.90
C ASP A 90 7.29 -2.72 -9.02
N LYS A 91 7.00 -2.36 -10.28
CA LYS A 91 7.88 -2.65 -11.42
C LYS A 91 9.23 -1.95 -11.30
N LYS A 92 9.26 -0.67 -10.89
CA LYS A 92 10.52 0.07 -10.66
C LYS A 92 11.32 -0.54 -9.51
N MET A 93 10.67 -0.91 -8.42
CA MET A 93 11.29 -1.60 -7.29
C MET A 93 11.98 -2.89 -7.74
N ARG A 94 11.34 -3.68 -8.60
CA ARG A 94 11.95 -4.89 -9.16
C ARG A 94 13.23 -4.62 -9.95
N GLN A 95 13.26 -3.53 -10.71
CA GLN A 95 14.46 -3.15 -11.48
C GLN A 95 15.64 -2.79 -10.56
N HIS A 96 15.36 -2.35 -9.33
CA HIS A 96 16.38 -1.93 -8.37
C HIS A 96 16.67 -2.98 -7.29
N CYS A 97 15.82 -4.01 -7.15
CA CYS A 97 15.90 -4.93 -6.02
C CYS A 97 17.18 -5.78 -5.99
N SER A 98 17.88 -5.96 -7.12
CA SER A 98 19.18 -6.64 -7.15
C SER A 98 20.23 -5.95 -6.26
N SER A 99 20.07 -4.66 -5.97
CA SER A 99 20.91 -3.90 -5.04
C SER A 99 20.50 -4.04 -3.57
N TRP A 100 19.31 -4.59 -3.29
CA TRP A 100 18.80 -4.76 -1.94
C TRP A 100 19.46 -5.96 -1.28
N LYS A 101 19.73 -5.88 0.03
CA LYS A 101 20.41 -6.97 0.71
C LYS A 101 19.46 -8.16 0.83
N ALA A 102 19.90 -9.34 0.42
CA ALA A 102 19.26 -10.56 0.87
C ALA A 102 19.56 -10.74 2.36
N LYS A 103 18.54 -10.93 3.20
CA LYS A 103 18.74 -11.32 4.61
C LYS A 103 19.10 -12.81 4.65
N GLY A 104 20.13 -13.21 5.41
CA GLY A 104 20.51 -14.62 5.57
C GLY A 104 20.97 -15.30 4.26
N ASP A 105 20.65 -16.58 4.10
CA ASP A 105 21.09 -17.40 2.95
C ASP A 105 20.15 -17.31 1.72
N TYR A 106 19.23 -16.34 1.69
CA TYR A 106 18.24 -16.25 0.62
C TYR A 106 18.86 -15.71 -0.69
N VAL A 107 18.47 -16.29 -1.83
CA VAL A 107 18.94 -15.85 -3.16
C VAL A 107 18.29 -14.53 -3.60
N LEU A 108 17.04 -14.29 -3.18
CA LEU A 108 16.29 -13.08 -3.51
C LEU A 108 16.08 -12.18 -2.28
N PRO A 109 16.13 -10.85 -2.45
CA PRO A 109 15.74 -9.90 -1.42
C PRO A 109 14.38 -10.24 -0.81
N SER A 110 14.26 -10.10 0.51
CA SER A 110 12.99 -10.26 1.24
C SER A 110 12.17 -8.99 1.30
N ALA A 111 12.77 -7.83 1.02
CA ALA A 111 12.14 -6.56 1.35
C ALA A 111 10.80 -6.41 0.62
N GLY A 112 9.77 -6.17 1.42
CA GLY A 112 8.44 -5.81 0.99
C GLY A 112 7.89 -4.73 1.93
N THR A 113 6.75 -4.16 1.56
CA THR A 113 6.07 -3.18 2.39
C THR A 113 4.57 -3.18 2.12
N THR A 114 3.79 -2.92 3.15
CA THR A 114 2.42 -2.40 2.96
C THR A 114 2.50 -1.01 2.30
N ALA A 115 1.38 -0.53 1.77
CA ALA A 115 1.26 0.86 1.38
C ALA A 115 -0.19 1.32 1.54
N SER A 116 -0.39 2.29 2.42
CA SER A 116 -1.68 2.95 2.64
C SER A 116 -1.52 4.43 2.35
N THR A 117 -2.13 4.90 1.27
CA THR A 117 -2.02 6.29 0.83
C THR A 117 -3.36 7.00 0.85
N VAL A 118 -3.37 8.27 1.23
CA VAL A 118 -4.53 9.16 1.18
C VAL A 118 -4.17 10.41 0.39
N ILE A 119 -4.96 10.71 -0.64
CA ILE A 119 -4.88 11.99 -1.36
C ILE A 119 -6.13 12.79 -1.04
N VAL A 120 -5.97 13.99 -0.48
CA VAL A 120 -7.07 14.94 -0.26
C VAL A 120 -6.94 16.08 -1.25
N SER A 121 -7.96 16.25 -2.09
CA SER A 121 -8.03 17.31 -3.09
C SER A 121 -9.47 17.57 -3.51
N ASN A 122 -9.81 18.84 -3.76
CA ASN A 122 -11.11 19.25 -4.30
C ASN A 122 -12.32 18.65 -3.56
N GLY A 123 -12.28 18.65 -2.22
CA GLY A 123 -13.38 18.14 -1.37
C GLY A 123 -13.51 16.61 -1.33
N HIS A 124 -12.54 15.87 -1.86
CA HIS A 124 -12.55 14.41 -1.90
C HIS A 124 -11.28 13.83 -1.24
N ALA A 125 -11.43 12.66 -0.64
CA ALA A 125 -10.35 11.84 -0.13
C ALA A 125 -10.28 10.54 -0.94
N TYR A 126 -9.12 10.25 -1.51
CA TYR A 126 -8.85 9.03 -2.26
C TYR A 126 -7.93 8.15 -1.43
N ILE A 127 -8.41 6.96 -1.08
CA ILE A 127 -7.65 6.00 -0.29
C ILE A 127 -7.22 4.88 -1.22
N ALA A 128 -5.94 4.56 -1.23
CA ALA A 128 -5.39 3.41 -1.94
C ALA A 128 -4.53 2.56 -1.00
N HIS A 129 -4.74 1.25 -1.03
CA HIS A 129 -4.19 0.35 -0.01
C HIS A 129 -3.74 -1.00 -0.57
N VAL A 130 -2.57 -1.47 -0.13
CA VAL A 130 -2.13 -2.88 -0.19
C VAL A 130 -1.55 -3.28 1.18
N GLY A 131 -1.79 -4.52 1.59
CA GLY A 131 -1.28 -5.08 2.86
C GLY A 131 -2.32 -5.07 3.97
N ASP A 132 -1.86 -4.90 5.21
CA ASP A 132 -2.68 -5.00 6.42
C ASP A 132 -2.56 -3.76 7.33
N SER A 133 -1.98 -2.65 6.85
CA SER A 133 -1.99 -1.35 7.54
C SER A 133 -3.32 -0.61 7.31
N PRO A 134 -4.27 -0.61 8.27
CA PRO A 134 -5.62 -0.10 8.04
C PRO A 134 -5.67 1.41 7.84
N VAL A 135 -6.65 1.87 7.06
CA VAL A 135 -7.06 3.28 6.99
C VAL A 135 -8.46 3.41 7.58
N TYR A 136 -8.63 4.31 8.53
CA TYR A 136 -9.93 4.60 9.14
C TYR A 136 -10.40 6.01 8.76
N LEU A 137 -11.70 6.15 8.55
CA LEU A 137 -12.39 7.42 8.44
C LEU A 137 -13.17 7.66 9.73
N ILE A 138 -13.01 8.84 10.32
CA ILE A 138 -13.74 9.25 11.52
C ILE A 138 -14.75 10.32 11.07
N LYS A 139 -16.03 10.02 11.23
CA LYS A 139 -17.14 10.86 10.75
C LYS A 139 -17.84 11.50 11.93
N LEU A 140 -18.18 12.78 11.83
CA LEU A 140 -19.01 13.46 12.81
C LEU A 140 -20.49 13.14 12.56
N VAL A 141 -21.12 12.35 13.41
CA VAL A 141 -22.53 11.95 13.27
C VAL A 141 -23.49 12.74 14.17
N GLY A 142 -22.95 13.40 15.21
CA GLY A 142 -23.69 14.26 16.15
C GLY A 142 -22.89 15.49 16.54
N LYS A 143 -23.29 16.20 17.59
CA LYS A 143 -22.57 17.42 18.04
C LYS A 143 -21.16 17.09 18.56
N ASN A 144 -21.00 15.93 19.21
CA ASN A 144 -19.74 15.42 19.76
C ASN A 144 -19.62 13.89 19.56
N ASP A 145 -20.41 13.32 18.65
CA ASP A 145 -20.44 11.88 18.42
C ASP A 145 -19.74 11.54 17.12
N TYR A 146 -18.88 10.54 17.17
CA TYR A 146 -18.05 10.10 16.06
C TYR A 146 -18.33 8.65 15.70
N GLU A 147 -18.39 8.38 14.41
CA GLU A 147 -18.40 7.04 13.85
C GLU A 147 -17.02 6.73 13.26
N VAL A 148 -16.44 5.59 13.63
CA VAL A 148 -15.17 5.12 13.07
C VAL A 148 -15.46 4.03 12.06
N VAL A 149 -15.08 4.27 10.82
CA VAL A 149 -15.30 3.37 9.69
C VAL A 149 -13.96 2.88 9.18
N LEU A 150 -13.77 1.56 9.10
CA LEU A 150 -12.64 0.99 8.36
C LEU A 150 -12.84 1.25 6.86
N ALA A 151 -11.97 2.06 6.27
CA ALA A 151 -12.09 2.52 4.89
C ALA A 151 -11.23 1.72 3.90
N SER A 152 -10.34 0.86 4.40
CA SER A 152 -9.54 -0.08 3.61
C SER A 152 -9.98 -1.52 3.88
N VAL A 153 -10.01 -2.35 2.84
CA VAL A 153 -10.11 -3.81 3.00
C VAL A 153 -8.73 -4.34 3.40
N LEU A 154 -8.63 -5.10 4.49
CA LEU A 154 -7.36 -5.72 4.90
C LEU A 154 -7.05 -6.90 3.97
N HIS A 155 -5.85 -6.89 3.38
CA HIS A 155 -5.37 -7.94 2.49
C HIS A 155 -4.66 -9.04 3.27
N THR A 156 -5.35 -9.62 4.25
CA THR A 156 -4.87 -10.73 5.07
C THR A 156 -5.21 -12.08 4.42
N PRO A 157 -4.54 -13.20 4.75
CA PRO A 157 -4.78 -14.48 4.07
C PRO A 157 -6.14 -15.11 4.37
N ASP A 158 -6.93 -14.57 5.29
CA ASP A 158 -8.36 -14.88 5.48
C ASP A 158 -9.27 -14.10 4.50
N HIS A 159 -8.74 -13.12 3.77
CA HIS A 159 -9.46 -12.39 2.72
C HIS A 159 -9.67 -13.27 1.48
N ILE A 160 -10.83 -13.93 1.43
CA ILE A 160 -11.23 -14.91 0.41
C ILE A 160 -11.03 -14.46 -1.06
N PRO A 161 -11.32 -13.19 -1.45
CA PRO A 161 -11.19 -12.76 -2.85
C PRO A 161 -9.82 -13.02 -3.48
N ASP A 162 -8.74 -13.00 -2.70
CA ASP A 162 -7.38 -13.22 -3.22
C ASP A 162 -7.01 -14.72 -3.30
N HIS A 163 -7.78 -15.63 -2.70
CA HIS A 163 -7.45 -17.07 -2.59
C HIS A 163 -7.31 -17.75 -3.95
N SER A 164 -8.28 -17.54 -4.83
CA SER A 164 -8.30 -18.16 -6.16
C SER A 164 -7.07 -17.76 -6.97
N MET A 165 -6.71 -16.47 -6.93
CA MET A 165 -5.50 -15.95 -7.58
C MET A 165 -4.23 -16.56 -6.98
N ILE A 166 -4.12 -16.61 -5.64
CA ILE A 166 -2.96 -17.18 -4.96
C ILE A 166 -2.77 -18.65 -5.38
N GLN A 167 -3.83 -19.45 -5.32
CA GLN A 167 -3.78 -20.87 -5.65
C GLN A 167 -3.48 -21.12 -7.13
N SER A 168 -4.13 -20.39 -8.04
CA SER A 168 -3.90 -20.53 -9.49
C SER A 168 -2.47 -20.18 -9.90
N ASN A 169 -1.80 -19.34 -9.09
CA ASN A 169 -0.46 -18.84 -9.36
C ASN A 169 0.63 -19.63 -8.62
N GLY A 170 0.29 -20.82 -8.08
CA GLY A 170 1.23 -21.70 -7.40
C GLY A 170 1.56 -21.27 -5.97
N GLY A 171 0.74 -20.42 -5.37
CA GLY A 171 0.75 -20.12 -3.95
C GLY A 171 -0.03 -21.14 -3.13
N GLU A 172 0.25 -21.17 -1.83
CA GLU A 172 -0.47 -21.95 -0.83
C GLU A 172 -0.77 -21.08 0.38
N ILE A 173 -1.99 -21.21 0.92
CA ILE A 173 -2.40 -20.62 2.19
C ILE A 173 -2.46 -21.76 3.23
N TYR A 174 -1.78 -21.59 4.36
CA TYR A 174 -1.81 -22.56 5.45
C TYR A 174 -1.68 -21.87 6.81
N THR A 175 -2.01 -22.59 7.87
CA THR A 175 -1.87 -22.09 9.24
C THR A 175 -0.44 -22.31 9.75
N PHE A 176 0.21 -21.23 10.16
CA PHE A 176 1.49 -21.24 10.87
C PHE A 176 1.34 -20.44 12.17
N ASP A 177 1.64 -21.07 13.31
CA ASP A 177 1.53 -20.46 14.64
C ASP A 177 0.18 -19.75 14.87
N SER A 178 -0.92 -20.48 14.65
CA SER A 178 -2.30 -19.99 14.76
C SER A 178 -2.71 -18.84 13.82
N THR A 179 -1.85 -18.46 12.86
CA THR A 179 -2.13 -17.43 11.86
C THR A 179 -2.11 -18.00 10.46
N LEU A 180 -2.96 -17.49 9.56
CA LEU A 180 -2.87 -17.87 8.14
C LEU A 180 -1.71 -17.13 7.47
N VAL A 181 -0.99 -17.85 6.61
CA VAL A 181 0.16 -17.32 5.89
C VAL A 181 0.16 -17.79 4.44
N VAL A 182 0.73 -16.99 3.55
CA VAL A 182 0.94 -17.28 2.13
C VAL A 182 2.38 -17.71 1.91
N LYS A 183 2.56 -18.77 1.11
CA LYS A 183 3.87 -19.23 0.62
C LYS A 183 3.79 -19.52 -0.88
N CYS A 184 4.93 -19.47 -1.57
CA CYS A 184 5.03 -19.96 -2.94
C CYS A 184 5.67 -21.36 -2.99
N LYS A 185 5.10 -22.28 -3.77
CA LYS A 185 5.64 -23.64 -3.97
C LYS A 185 7.02 -23.64 -4.63
N TYR A 186 7.30 -22.61 -5.44
CA TYR A 186 8.55 -22.49 -6.21
C TYR A 186 9.63 -21.64 -5.52
N SER A 187 9.30 -20.94 -4.44
CA SER A 187 10.33 -20.24 -3.65
C SER A 187 11.12 -21.30 -2.88
N ASP A 188 12.39 -21.46 -3.29
CA ASP A 188 13.43 -22.39 -2.80
C ASP A 188 13.04 -23.23 -1.57
N ASN A 189 13.11 -24.56 -1.71
CA ASN A 189 12.78 -25.57 -0.70
C ASN A 189 13.58 -25.47 0.62
N ARG A 190 14.36 -24.40 0.82
CA ARG A 190 15.20 -24.14 1.97
C ARG A 190 14.65 -22.92 2.73
N LYS A 191 14.04 -23.21 3.90
CA LYS A 191 13.67 -22.29 4.98
C LYS A 191 12.39 -21.45 4.79
N GLY A 192 11.24 -22.04 5.12
CA GLY A 192 10.18 -21.44 5.96
C GLY A 192 9.66 -20.02 5.66
N ARG A 193 9.91 -19.44 4.49
CA ARG A 193 9.48 -18.06 4.18
C ARG A 193 7.99 -18.05 3.90
N PHE A 194 7.29 -17.15 4.57
CA PHE A 194 5.86 -16.95 4.41
C PHE A 194 5.53 -15.48 4.62
N LEU A 195 4.34 -15.09 4.17
CA LEU A 195 3.83 -13.73 4.31
C LEU A 195 2.44 -13.75 4.97
N ARG A 196 2.17 -12.82 5.88
CA ARG A 196 0.88 -12.69 6.57
C ARG A 196 -0.10 -11.76 5.85
N MET A 197 0.13 -11.50 4.57
CA MET A 197 -0.70 -10.67 3.71
C MET A 197 -0.70 -11.22 2.27
N THR A 198 -1.72 -10.85 1.50
CA THR A 198 -1.98 -11.30 0.12
C THR A 198 -1.61 -10.25 -0.92
N ARG A 199 -1.36 -9.00 -0.48
CA ARG A 199 -0.92 -7.89 -1.33
C ARG A 199 0.16 -7.08 -0.63
N ALA A 200 1.17 -6.65 -1.38
CA ALA A 200 2.27 -5.81 -0.90
C ALA A 200 3.01 -5.19 -2.08
N LEU A 201 3.80 -4.14 -1.84
CA LEU A 201 4.86 -3.72 -2.75
C LEU A 201 6.15 -4.49 -2.44
N GLY A 202 6.98 -4.78 -3.44
CA GLY A 202 8.20 -5.57 -3.22
C GLY A 202 7.92 -7.08 -3.15
N ASP A 203 8.49 -7.81 -2.20
CA ASP A 203 8.26 -9.26 -2.01
C ASP A 203 8.44 -10.08 -3.29
N PHE A 204 9.50 -9.78 -4.04
CA PHE A 204 9.66 -10.35 -5.38
C PHE A 204 9.89 -11.86 -5.42
N TRP A 205 10.22 -12.45 -4.26
CA TRP A 205 10.26 -13.89 -4.04
C TRP A 205 8.88 -14.57 -4.14
N LEU A 206 7.77 -13.84 -3.99
CA LEU A 206 6.39 -14.29 -4.26
C LEU A 206 5.85 -13.80 -5.63
N LYS A 207 6.66 -13.08 -6.40
CA LYS A 207 6.25 -12.48 -7.67
C LYS A 207 7.23 -12.85 -8.79
N HIS A 208 7.81 -14.05 -8.79
CA HIS A 208 8.94 -14.36 -9.68
C HIS A 208 8.56 -14.25 -11.17
N PRO A 209 9.41 -13.68 -12.05
CA PRO A 209 9.07 -13.44 -13.46
C PRO A 209 8.85 -14.70 -14.29
N GLU A 210 9.51 -15.81 -13.93
CA GLU A 210 9.31 -17.11 -14.57
C GLU A 210 8.08 -17.85 -14.06
N MET A 211 7.45 -17.37 -12.98
CA MET A 211 6.08 -17.75 -12.70
C MET A 211 5.21 -16.94 -13.65
N SER A 212 4.43 -17.62 -14.48
CA SER A 212 3.50 -16.98 -15.43
C SER A 212 2.61 -15.93 -14.77
N ASN A 213 2.39 -16.04 -13.45
CA ASN A 213 1.56 -15.14 -12.65
C ASN A 213 2.19 -14.86 -11.27
N LYS A 214 1.86 -13.69 -10.67
CA LYS A 214 2.31 -13.28 -9.32
C LYS A 214 1.46 -13.96 -8.23
N VAL A 215 2.08 -14.54 -7.20
CA VAL A 215 1.32 -15.17 -6.08
C VAL A 215 0.59 -14.12 -5.24
N ILE A 216 1.22 -12.97 -5.00
CA ILE A 216 0.61 -11.82 -4.32
C ILE A 216 0.51 -10.63 -5.27
N SER A 217 -0.44 -9.73 -5.02
CA SER A 217 -0.66 -8.55 -5.86
C SER A 217 0.06 -7.31 -5.32
N ALA A 218 0.38 -6.39 -6.23
CA ALA A 218 0.78 -5.01 -5.90
C ALA A 218 -0.32 -4.00 -6.31
N GLU A 219 -1.44 -4.49 -6.87
CA GLU A 219 -2.57 -3.66 -7.23
C GLU A 219 -3.35 -3.27 -5.97
N PRO A 220 -3.57 -1.97 -5.73
CA PRO A 220 -4.29 -1.49 -4.58
C PRO A 220 -5.80 -1.59 -4.79
N ASP A 221 -6.51 -1.80 -3.68
CA ASP A 221 -7.89 -1.35 -3.62
C ASP A 221 -7.91 0.17 -3.52
N VAL A 222 -8.78 0.82 -4.30
CA VAL A 222 -8.89 2.28 -4.35
C VAL A 222 -10.34 2.69 -4.13
N SER A 223 -10.55 3.65 -3.24
CA SER A 223 -11.86 4.22 -2.92
C SER A 223 -11.81 5.75 -2.89
N CYS A 224 -12.96 6.38 -3.15
CA CYS A 224 -13.13 7.82 -3.15
C CYS A 224 -14.27 8.20 -2.21
N PHE A 225 -14.03 9.18 -1.34
CA PHE A 225 -14.98 9.69 -0.36
C PHE A 225 -15.18 11.18 -0.56
N ASN A 226 -16.44 11.63 -0.55
CA ASN A 226 -16.76 13.06 -0.55
C ASN A 226 -16.76 13.58 0.89
N ILE A 227 -15.80 14.44 1.23
CA ILE A 227 -15.51 14.85 2.62
C ILE A 227 -16.74 15.51 3.25
N ALA A 228 -17.42 16.40 2.53
CA ALA A 228 -18.61 17.10 3.03
C ALA A 228 -19.80 16.16 3.26
N LYS A 229 -20.04 15.21 2.34
CA LYS A 229 -21.13 14.23 2.45
C LYS A 229 -20.88 13.24 3.59
N GLU A 230 -19.63 12.81 3.74
CA GLU A 230 -19.22 11.85 4.75
C GLU A 230 -19.00 12.48 6.14
N LYS A 231 -19.02 13.83 6.24
CA LYS A 231 -18.78 14.59 7.47
C LYS A 231 -17.44 14.21 8.13
N ILE A 232 -16.40 14.08 7.29
CA ILE A 232 -15.00 13.81 7.67
C ILE A 232 -14.26 15.14 7.83
#